data_AF-A0A2H3JIR7-F1
#
_entry.id   AF-A0A2H3JIR7-F1
#
_cell.length_a   1.000
_cell.length_b   1.000
_cell.length_c   1.000
_cell.angle_alpha   90.00
_cell.angle_beta   90.00
_cell.angle_gamma   90.00
#
_symmetry.space_group_name_H-M   'P 1'
#
loop_
_entity.id
_entity.type
_entity.pdbx_description
1 polymer ?
#
loop_
_entity_poly.entity_id
_entity_poly.type
_entity_poly.pdbx_seq_one_letter_code
_entity_poly.pdbx_strand_id
1 'polypeptide(L)'
;EKAERLRNGLTPIVQPTAAQRLEAKKRYRHQDGLIHIAVAGGSGTGKSSFINAIRGLGNRSSSNDPCIAATGVAETTGIFGRYPDPNPDRPYVWYDIPGAGTLNVPDWQYFNDQGLYTFDRIIVLFDIRFTATDIAILRHCAHFSIPSYIVRSKSTTHIRNIMDELREEDQYEYDSEEGLRNRARNKLIADTNGTVAHNLGRVGLSSQRVYCIDRAILLKCFSGKRPKDTIDEVLLINSMWDKGGASDANRYCFLQFDLPDLTFEICSP
;
A
#
# COMPACT_ATOMS: atom_id res chain seq x y z
N GLU A 1 -24.92 -23.30 7.10
CA GLU A 1 -23.91 -22.45 6.42
C GLU A 1 -24.11 -20.93 6.56
N LYS A 2 -25.14 -20.29 5.96
CA LYS A 2 -25.37 -18.82 6.07
C LYS A 2 -25.52 -18.31 7.52
N ALA A 3 -26.27 -19.06 8.34
CA ALA A 3 -26.50 -18.74 9.75
C ALA A 3 -25.25 -18.91 10.63
N GLU A 4 -24.30 -19.74 10.22
CA GLU A 4 -23.06 -20.03 10.95
C GLU A 4 -21.97 -18.99 10.62
N ARG A 5 -21.97 -18.50 9.36
CA ARG A 5 -21.15 -17.36 8.93
C ARG A 5 -21.53 -16.07 9.66
N LEU A 6 -22.83 -15.84 9.90
CA LEU A 6 -23.29 -14.72 10.73
C LEU A 6 -22.87 -14.86 12.20
N ARG A 7 -22.89 -16.09 12.76
CA ARG A 7 -22.43 -16.36 14.13
C ARG A 7 -20.93 -16.11 14.34
N ASN A 8 -20.12 -16.25 13.28
CA ASN A 8 -18.68 -16.01 13.31
C ASN A 8 -18.28 -14.56 12.91
N GLY A 9 -19.25 -13.64 12.75
CA GLY A 9 -18.97 -12.26 12.33
C GLY A 9 -18.47 -12.12 10.88
N LEU A 10 -18.55 -13.20 10.08
CA LEU A 10 -18.11 -13.21 8.69
C LEU A 10 -19.24 -12.68 7.79
N THR A 11 -19.09 -11.43 7.39
CA THR A 11 -20.01 -10.73 6.48
C THR A 11 -20.15 -11.46 5.13
N PRO A 12 -21.31 -11.42 4.46
CA PRO A 12 -21.52 -12.16 3.22
C PRO A 12 -20.74 -11.54 2.05
N ILE A 13 -20.03 -12.38 1.29
CA ILE A 13 -19.41 -11.97 0.03
C ILE A 13 -20.47 -12.07 -1.07
N VAL A 14 -20.84 -10.93 -1.65
CA VAL A 14 -21.81 -10.87 -2.75
C VAL A 14 -21.06 -10.89 -4.08
N GLN A 15 -21.43 -11.79 -4.98
CA GLN A 15 -20.89 -11.89 -6.33
C GLN A 15 -21.53 -10.83 -7.24
N PRO A 16 -20.74 -9.95 -7.90
CA PRO A 16 -21.28 -8.97 -8.82
C PRO A 16 -21.82 -9.61 -10.10
N THR A 17 -22.94 -9.12 -10.61
CA THR A 17 -23.48 -9.54 -11.91
C THR A 17 -22.60 -9.03 -13.06
N ALA A 18 -22.74 -9.61 -14.26
CA ALA A 18 -22.03 -9.13 -15.45
C ALA A 18 -22.37 -7.66 -15.77
N ALA A 19 -23.63 -7.26 -15.59
CA ALA A 19 -24.06 -5.88 -15.76
C ALA A 19 -23.38 -4.93 -14.76
N GLN A 20 -23.28 -5.33 -13.48
CA GLN A 20 -22.57 -4.54 -12.46
C GLN A 20 -21.07 -4.40 -12.78
N ARG A 21 -20.43 -5.46 -13.27
CA ARG A 21 -19.03 -5.40 -13.73
C ARG A 21 -18.84 -4.45 -14.89
N LEU A 22 -19.74 -4.51 -15.88
CA LEU A 22 -19.69 -3.60 -17.01
C LEU A 22 -19.89 -2.14 -16.58
N GLU A 23 -20.84 -1.89 -15.69
CA GLU A 23 -21.11 -0.54 -15.19
C GLU A 23 -19.94 0.00 -14.35
N ALA A 24 -19.35 -0.82 -13.48
CA ALA A 24 -18.16 -0.43 -12.73
C ALA A 24 -16.97 -0.13 -13.64
N LYS A 25 -16.74 -0.95 -14.68
CA LYS A 25 -15.69 -0.69 -15.69
C LYS A 25 -15.93 0.62 -16.44
N LYS A 26 -17.17 0.92 -16.82
CA LYS A 26 -17.56 2.20 -17.45
C LYS A 26 -17.32 3.38 -16.52
N ARG A 27 -17.80 3.27 -15.25
CA ARG A 27 -17.61 4.28 -14.20
C ARG A 27 -16.13 4.63 -14.03
N TYR A 28 -15.25 3.63 -13.96
CA TYR A 28 -13.81 3.83 -13.81
C TYR A 28 -13.05 4.15 -15.11
N ARG A 29 -13.75 4.23 -16.24
CA ARG A 29 -13.13 4.47 -17.56
C ARG A 29 -11.98 3.49 -17.81
N HIS A 30 -12.29 2.19 -17.66
CA HIS A 30 -11.34 1.12 -17.98
C HIS A 30 -10.91 1.21 -19.44
N GLN A 31 -9.64 0.90 -19.69
CA GLN A 31 -9.03 0.91 -21.01
C GLN A 31 -8.26 -0.39 -21.17
N ASP A 32 -8.53 -1.12 -22.24
CA ASP A 32 -7.84 -2.37 -22.52
C ASP A 32 -6.34 -2.10 -22.74
N GLY A 33 -5.50 -3.04 -22.30
CA GLY A 33 -4.04 -2.90 -22.37
C GLY A 33 -3.40 -2.09 -21.25
N LEU A 34 -4.19 -1.50 -20.34
CA LEU A 34 -3.71 -0.86 -19.12
C LEU A 34 -3.95 -1.74 -17.88
N ILE A 35 -3.11 -1.57 -16.88
CA ILE A 35 -3.21 -2.19 -15.55
C ILE A 35 -3.81 -1.16 -14.59
N HIS A 36 -4.99 -1.46 -14.09
CA HIS A 36 -5.78 -0.61 -13.22
C HIS A 36 -5.50 -0.95 -11.75
N ILE A 37 -4.92 0.00 -11.01
CA ILE A 37 -4.50 -0.18 -9.63
C ILE A 37 -5.33 0.74 -8.73
N ALA A 38 -6.09 0.15 -7.81
CA ALA A 38 -6.83 0.90 -6.81
C ALA A 38 -6.01 1.07 -5.53
N VAL A 39 -6.05 2.28 -4.95
CA VAL A 39 -5.54 2.57 -3.61
C VAL A 39 -6.75 2.83 -2.71
N ALA A 40 -6.98 1.92 -1.77
CA ALA A 40 -8.08 1.96 -0.81
C ALA A 40 -7.55 2.05 0.62
N GLY A 41 -8.42 2.46 1.55
CA GLY A 41 -8.09 2.58 2.97
C GLY A 41 -8.73 3.81 3.61
N GLY A 42 -8.59 3.92 4.93
CA GLY A 42 -9.21 4.98 5.74
C GLY A 42 -8.96 6.41 5.23
N SER A 43 -9.82 7.35 5.61
CA SER A 43 -9.55 8.77 5.38
C SER A 43 -8.29 9.20 6.16
N GLY A 44 -7.51 10.14 5.61
CA GLY A 44 -6.30 10.64 6.25
C GLY A 44 -5.09 9.69 6.24
N THR A 45 -5.18 8.49 5.66
CA THR A 45 -4.04 7.54 5.56
C THR A 45 -3.00 7.95 4.51
N GLY A 46 -3.28 8.98 3.71
CA GLY A 46 -2.33 9.53 2.74
C GLY A 46 -2.39 8.91 1.34
N LYS A 47 -3.53 8.34 0.93
CA LYS A 47 -3.73 7.70 -0.39
C LYS A 47 -3.32 8.58 -1.57
N SER A 48 -3.84 9.80 -1.65
CA SER A 48 -3.51 10.76 -2.71
C SER A 48 -2.01 11.10 -2.74
N SER A 49 -1.42 11.28 -1.55
CA SER A 49 0.03 11.52 -1.42
C SER A 49 0.87 10.31 -1.85
N PHE A 50 0.40 9.10 -1.57
CA PHE A 50 1.03 7.87 -2.02
C PHE A 50 0.98 7.77 -3.55
N ILE A 51 -0.18 8.02 -4.16
CA ILE A 51 -0.38 8.00 -5.63
C ILE A 51 0.56 9.00 -6.31
N ASN A 52 0.69 10.21 -5.77
CA ASN A 52 1.63 11.19 -6.31
C ASN A 52 3.08 10.68 -6.21
N ALA A 53 3.48 10.19 -5.04
CA ALA A 53 4.84 9.72 -4.81
C ALA A 53 5.24 8.53 -5.68
N ILE A 54 4.36 7.53 -5.84
CA ILE A 54 4.63 6.33 -6.66
C ILE A 54 4.66 6.64 -8.16
N ARG A 55 4.02 7.74 -8.58
CA ARG A 55 4.10 8.30 -9.94
C ARG A 55 5.29 9.25 -10.13
N GLY A 56 6.15 9.42 -9.12
CA GLY A 56 7.28 10.34 -9.16
C GLY A 56 6.89 11.83 -9.09
N LEU A 57 5.64 12.14 -8.76
CA LEU A 57 5.13 13.49 -8.68
C LEU A 57 5.23 14.01 -7.24
N GLY A 58 5.97 15.10 -7.05
CA GLY A 58 6.02 15.80 -5.77
C GLY A 58 4.76 16.66 -5.55
N ASN A 59 4.27 16.74 -4.31
CA ASN A 59 3.13 17.59 -3.93
C ASN A 59 3.38 19.12 -4.12
N ARG A 60 4.55 19.55 -4.62
CA ARG A 60 4.94 20.96 -4.78
C ARG A 60 4.83 21.48 -6.22
N SER A 61 4.63 20.62 -7.21
CA SER A 61 4.19 21.10 -8.52
C SER A 61 2.71 21.45 -8.39
N SER A 62 2.36 22.67 -8.75
CA SER A 62 1.08 23.36 -8.57
C SER A 62 -0.12 22.47 -8.23
N SER A 63 -0.82 22.78 -7.13
CA SER A 63 -2.13 22.23 -6.75
C SER A 63 -3.23 22.38 -7.81
N ASN A 64 -2.91 23.02 -8.94
CA ASN A 64 -3.77 23.25 -10.10
C ASN A 64 -3.43 22.33 -11.29
N ASP A 65 -2.42 21.46 -11.19
CA ASP A 65 -2.17 20.45 -12.21
C ASP A 65 -3.20 19.31 -12.06
N PRO A 66 -4.08 19.10 -13.05
CA PRO A 66 -5.08 18.02 -13.00
C PRO A 66 -4.45 16.62 -12.95
N CYS A 67 -3.15 16.49 -13.23
CA CYS A 67 -2.41 15.24 -13.12
C CYS A 67 -2.01 14.89 -11.69
N ILE A 68 -2.10 15.82 -10.73
CA ILE A 68 -1.71 15.62 -9.33
C ILE A 68 -2.94 15.32 -8.48
N ALA A 69 -2.88 14.25 -7.69
CA ALA A 69 -3.94 13.94 -6.76
C ALA A 69 -3.97 15.00 -5.65
N ALA A 70 -5.11 15.68 -5.50
CA ALA A 70 -5.27 16.75 -4.52
C ALA A 70 -5.04 16.20 -3.10
N THR A 71 -4.14 16.84 -2.35
CA THR A 71 -3.81 16.46 -0.97
C THR A 71 -4.35 17.52 -0.02
N GLY A 72 -5.22 17.14 0.92
CA GLY A 72 -5.79 18.05 1.90
C GLY A 72 -6.57 17.33 3.01
N VAL A 73 -6.84 18.03 4.11
CA VAL A 73 -7.69 17.55 5.22
C VAL A 73 -9.18 17.64 4.86
N ALA A 74 -9.52 18.50 3.91
CA ALA A 74 -10.86 18.53 3.33
C ALA A 74 -11.12 17.19 2.64
N GLU A 75 -12.16 16.52 3.14
CA GLU A 75 -12.63 15.22 2.68
C GLU A 75 -12.61 15.19 1.15
N THR A 76 -11.79 14.29 0.59
CA THR A 76 -11.76 14.08 -0.85
C THR A 76 -13.18 13.64 -1.22
N THR A 77 -13.83 14.48 -2.02
CA THR A 77 -15.20 14.35 -2.53
C THR A 77 -15.53 12.89 -2.80
N GLY A 78 -16.78 12.45 -2.58
CA GLY A 78 -17.25 11.06 -2.75
C GLY A 78 -17.10 10.46 -4.17
N ILE A 79 -16.28 11.07 -5.02
CA ILE A 79 -15.92 10.72 -6.38
C ILE A 79 -14.44 10.28 -6.36
N PHE A 80 -14.15 9.11 -6.92
CA PHE A 80 -12.79 8.59 -7.04
C PHE A 80 -11.89 9.49 -7.92
N GLY A 81 -10.58 9.48 -7.67
CA GLY A 81 -9.58 10.07 -8.57
C GLY A 81 -9.03 9.03 -9.55
N ARG A 82 -8.82 9.40 -10.82
CA ARG A 82 -8.18 8.54 -11.85
C ARG A 82 -6.93 9.24 -12.39
N TYR A 83 -5.79 8.58 -12.26
CA TYR A 83 -4.48 9.15 -12.53
C TYR A 83 -3.62 8.19 -13.36
N PRO A 84 -3.59 8.35 -14.70
CA PRO A 84 -2.64 7.63 -15.55
C PRO A 84 -1.19 7.90 -15.12
N ASP A 85 -0.32 6.91 -15.26
CA ASP A 85 1.12 7.09 -15.03
C ASP A 85 1.68 8.12 -16.02
N PRO A 86 2.52 9.08 -15.57
CA PRO A 86 3.13 10.05 -16.48
C PRO A 86 4.19 9.43 -17.40
N ASN A 87 4.73 8.25 -17.05
CA ASN A 87 5.70 7.55 -17.89
C ASN A 87 4.96 6.65 -18.91
N PRO A 88 5.12 6.86 -20.23
CA PRO A 88 4.44 6.06 -21.26
C PRO A 88 4.85 4.58 -21.26
N ASP A 89 6.03 4.24 -20.75
CA ASP A 89 6.50 2.85 -20.63
C ASP A 89 5.82 2.10 -19.47
N ARG A 90 5.04 2.81 -18.65
CA ARG A 90 4.32 2.26 -17.51
C ARG A 90 2.82 2.23 -17.84
N PRO A 91 2.26 1.07 -18.23
CA PRO A 91 0.84 0.97 -18.57
C PRO A 91 -0.04 0.93 -17.32
N TYR A 92 0.18 1.82 -16.35
CA TYR A 92 -0.54 1.86 -15.08
C TYR A 92 -1.53 3.02 -15.04
N VAL A 93 -2.70 2.74 -14.47
CA VAL A 93 -3.65 3.79 -14.09
C VAL A 93 -3.94 3.63 -12.60
N TRP A 94 -3.68 4.69 -11.85
CA TRP A 94 -3.83 4.73 -10.40
C TRP A 94 -5.17 5.34 -10.03
N TYR A 95 -5.87 4.72 -9.08
CA TYR A 95 -7.17 5.16 -8.63
C TYR A 95 -7.16 5.47 -7.15
N ASP A 96 -7.52 6.70 -6.79
CA ASP A 96 -7.74 7.11 -5.40
C ASP A 96 -9.18 6.77 -5.04
N ILE A 97 -9.38 5.71 -4.27
CA ILE A 97 -10.72 5.26 -3.89
C ILE A 97 -11.11 6.01 -2.60
N PRO A 98 -12.30 6.64 -2.55
CA PRO A 98 -12.77 7.34 -1.36
C PRO A 98 -12.69 6.46 -0.10
N GLY A 99 -12.24 7.04 1.01
CA GLY A 99 -12.04 6.28 2.24
C GLY A 99 -13.35 5.73 2.81
N ALA A 100 -13.32 4.51 3.33
CA ALA A 100 -14.53 3.85 3.82
C ALA A 100 -15.21 4.57 5.01
N GLY A 101 -14.44 5.27 5.85
CA GLY A 101 -14.99 6.06 6.96
C GLY A 101 -15.77 7.33 6.55
N THR A 102 -15.79 7.67 5.25
CA THR A 102 -16.55 8.81 4.71
C THR A 102 -17.92 8.38 4.17
N LEU A 103 -18.15 7.07 4.04
CA LEU A 103 -19.38 6.50 3.51
C LEU A 103 -20.14 5.81 4.66
N ASN A 104 -21.42 6.13 4.86
CA ASN A 104 -22.31 5.40 5.77
C ASN A 104 -22.68 4.01 5.23
N VAL A 105 -21.68 3.27 4.74
CA VAL A 105 -21.81 1.99 4.07
C VAL A 105 -21.18 0.93 4.98
N PRO A 106 -21.87 -0.19 5.23
CA PRO A 106 -21.26 -1.30 5.98
C PRO A 106 -19.95 -1.75 5.33
N ASP A 107 -18.93 -2.03 6.14
CA ASP A 107 -17.57 -2.42 5.68
C ASP A 107 -17.56 -3.52 4.61
N TRP A 108 -18.54 -4.42 4.65
CA TRP A 108 -18.69 -5.54 3.73
C TRP A 108 -19.33 -5.20 2.38
N GLN A 109 -20.06 -4.10 2.28
CA GLN A 109 -20.63 -3.60 1.02
C GLN A 109 -19.63 -2.70 0.29
N TYR A 110 -18.75 -2.02 1.02
CA TYR A 110 -17.77 -1.08 0.47
C TYR A 110 -17.02 -1.63 -0.75
N PHE A 111 -16.52 -2.86 -0.68
CA PHE A 111 -15.77 -3.47 -1.79
C PHE A 111 -16.60 -3.56 -3.09
N ASN A 112 -17.87 -3.93 -2.98
CA ASN A 112 -18.75 -4.09 -4.13
C ASN A 112 -19.33 -2.75 -4.62
N ASP A 113 -19.67 -1.86 -3.70
CA ASP A 113 -20.22 -0.53 -4.01
C ASP A 113 -19.17 0.34 -4.69
N GLN A 114 -17.93 0.28 -4.20
CA GLN A 114 -16.79 0.87 -4.88
C GLN A 114 -16.37 0.05 -6.10
N GLY A 115 -16.97 -1.10 -6.41
CA GLY A 115 -16.62 -1.86 -7.62
C GLY A 115 -15.17 -2.32 -7.65
N LEU A 116 -14.56 -2.58 -6.49
CA LEU A 116 -13.15 -2.93 -6.39
C LEU A 116 -12.79 -4.21 -7.14
N TYR A 117 -13.78 -5.07 -7.38
CA TYR A 117 -13.63 -6.29 -8.19
C TYR A 117 -13.25 -6.05 -9.66
N THR A 118 -13.24 -4.81 -10.16
CA THR A 118 -12.83 -4.52 -11.55
C THR A 118 -11.35 -4.20 -11.69
N PHE A 119 -10.62 -3.95 -10.59
CA PHE A 119 -9.21 -3.60 -10.63
C PHE A 119 -8.31 -4.83 -10.74
N ASP A 120 -7.17 -4.66 -11.41
CA ASP A 120 -6.17 -5.71 -11.56
C ASP A 120 -5.38 -5.91 -10.27
N ARG A 121 -5.23 -4.84 -9.47
CA ARG A 121 -4.48 -4.84 -8.21
C ARG A 121 -5.06 -3.84 -7.23
N ILE A 122 -4.96 -4.15 -5.94
CA ILE A 122 -5.46 -3.29 -4.87
C ILE A 122 -4.36 -3.06 -3.84
N ILE A 123 -4.09 -1.80 -3.50
CA ILE A 123 -3.29 -1.41 -2.35
C ILE A 123 -4.22 -1.02 -1.21
N VAL A 124 -4.05 -1.66 -0.06
CA VAL A 124 -4.76 -1.33 1.18
C VAL A 124 -3.82 -0.51 2.06
N LEU A 125 -4.03 0.81 2.06
CA LEU A 125 -3.19 1.79 2.73
C LEU A 125 -3.78 2.21 4.08
N PHE A 126 -3.05 1.93 5.16
CA PHE A 126 -3.42 2.34 6.52
C PHE A 126 -2.27 3.12 7.18
N ASP A 127 -2.57 3.76 8.32
CA ASP A 127 -1.63 4.59 9.07
C ASP A 127 -1.47 4.07 10.50
N ILE A 128 -2.35 4.48 11.42
CA ILE A 128 -2.30 4.09 12.84
C ILE A 128 -3.07 2.78 13.08
N ARG A 129 -4.31 2.71 12.56
CA ARG A 129 -5.24 1.62 12.82
C ARG A 129 -5.46 0.79 11.57
N PHE A 130 -5.36 -0.52 11.72
CA PHE A 130 -5.80 -1.49 10.74
C PHE A 130 -7.24 -1.88 11.06
N THR A 131 -8.17 -1.55 10.18
CA THR A 131 -9.61 -1.50 10.47
C THR A 131 -10.36 -2.73 9.96
N ALA A 132 -11.60 -2.92 10.41
CA ALA A 132 -12.49 -3.96 9.90
C ALA A 132 -12.75 -3.80 8.39
N THR A 133 -12.80 -2.56 7.87
CA THR A 133 -12.89 -2.32 6.43
C THR A 133 -11.67 -2.83 5.69
N ASP A 134 -10.45 -2.59 6.19
CA ASP A 134 -9.22 -3.06 5.54
C ASP A 134 -9.20 -4.59 5.44
N ILE A 135 -9.62 -5.27 6.52
CA ILE A 135 -9.77 -6.72 6.57
C ILE A 135 -10.85 -7.20 5.58
N ALA A 136 -11.98 -6.50 5.49
CA ALA A 136 -13.05 -6.82 4.54
C ALA A 136 -12.56 -6.69 3.09
N ILE A 137 -11.81 -5.63 2.75
CA ILE A 137 -11.22 -5.47 1.42
C ILE A 137 -10.30 -6.65 1.10
N LEU A 138 -9.37 -6.99 1.99
CA LEU A 138 -8.42 -8.10 1.78
C LEU A 138 -9.11 -9.45 1.65
N ARG A 139 -10.17 -9.68 2.42
CA ARG A 139 -10.99 -10.89 2.33
C ARG A 139 -11.66 -11.01 0.96
N HIS A 140 -12.19 -9.90 0.44
CA HIS A 140 -12.76 -9.86 -0.89
C HIS A 140 -11.68 -10.03 -1.98
N CYS A 141 -10.51 -9.40 -1.83
CA CYS A 141 -9.37 -9.61 -2.75
C CYS A 141 -8.99 -11.09 -2.86
N ALA A 142 -8.87 -11.79 -1.72
CA ALA A 142 -8.58 -13.22 -1.70
C ALA A 142 -9.67 -14.04 -2.41
N HIS A 143 -10.95 -13.70 -2.17
CA HIS A 143 -12.08 -14.38 -2.79
C HIS A 143 -12.16 -14.16 -4.32
N PHE A 144 -11.86 -12.94 -4.79
CA PHE A 144 -11.87 -12.59 -6.21
C PHE A 144 -10.52 -12.86 -6.90
N SER A 145 -9.53 -13.43 -6.18
CA SER A 145 -8.17 -13.66 -6.67
C SER A 145 -7.50 -12.39 -7.22
N ILE A 146 -7.75 -11.25 -6.58
CA ILE A 146 -7.13 -9.96 -6.93
C ILE A 146 -5.88 -9.77 -6.07
N PRO A 147 -4.69 -9.60 -6.67
CA PRO A 147 -3.47 -9.28 -5.94
C PRO A 147 -3.65 -8.03 -5.06
N SER A 148 -3.41 -8.20 -3.76
CA SER A 148 -3.51 -7.12 -2.76
C SER A 148 -2.20 -6.87 -2.03
N TYR A 149 -1.92 -5.60 -1.72
CA TYR A 149 -0.71 -5.16 -1.01
C TYR A 149 -1.10 -4.37 0.24
N ILE A 150 -0.65 -4.81 1.41
CA ILE A 150 -0.89 -4.14 2.68
C ILE A 150 0.23 -3.13 2.91
N VAL A 151 -0.10 -1.85 2.99
CA VAL A 151 0.90 -0.77 3.05
C VAL A 151 0.61 0.12 4.26
N ARG A 152 1.62 0.28 5.13
CA ARG A 152 1.58 1.22 6.24
C ARG A 152 2.28 2.53 5.84
N SER A 153 1.55 3.63 5.87
CA SER A 153 2.07 4.95 5.54
C SER A 153 2.70 5.66 6.75
N LYS A 154 3.35 6.81 6.49
CA LYS A 154 3.91 7.72 7.50
C LYS A 154 4.91 7.06 8.46
N SER A 155 5.61 6.04 8.00
CA SER A 155 6.49 5.23 8.85
C SER A 155 7.61 6.06 9.48
N THR A 156 8.16 7.09 8.82
CA THR A 156 9.19 7.95 9.44
C THR A 156 8.65 8.73 10.64
N THR A 157 7.38 9.12 10.63
CA THR A 157 6.76 9.80 11.77
C THR A 157 6.58 8.84 12.94
N HIS A 158 6.09 7.62 12.68
CA HIS A 158 5.98 6.60 13.72
C HIS A 158 7.35 6.20 14.30
N ILE A 159 8.37 6.08 13.45
CA ILE A 159 9.75 5.84 13.90
C ILE A 159 10.22 6.95 14.83
N ARG A 160 9.99 8.23 14.47
CA ARG A 160 10.37 9.36 15.36
C ARG A 160 9.65 9.30 16.70
N ASN A 161 8.35 9.03 16.71
CA ASN A 161 7.60 8.91 17.96
C ASN A 161 8.15 7.79 18.84
N ILE A 162 8.44 6.62 18.27
CA ILE A 162 9.05 5.51 19.01
C ILE A 162 10.47 5.87 19.48
N MET A 163 11.25 6.61 18.69
CA MET A 163 12.57 7.09 19.13
C MET A 163 12.45 8.00 20.36
N ASP A 164 11.45 8.89 20.38
CA ASP A 164 11.22 9.77 21.52
C ASP A 164 10.82 8.98 22.78
N GLU A 165 9.98 7.94 22.64
CA GLU A 165 9.66 7.00 23.73
C GLU A 165 10.92 6.26 24.23
N LEU A 166 11.75 5.74 23.33
CA LEU A 166 12.97 5.01 23.70
C LEU A 166 14.00 5.89 24.42
N ARG A 167 14.02 7.20 24.16
CA ARG A 167 14.92 8.16 24.83
C ARG A 167 14.58 8.37 26.29
N GLU A 168 13.34 8.10 26.68
CA GLU A 168 12.89 8.20 28.07
C GLU A 168 13.30 6.96 28.89
N GLU A 169 13.82 5.92 28.25
CA GLU A 169 14.22 4.67 28.89
C GLU A 169 15.74 4.64 29.15
N ASP A 170 16.15 4.52 30.42
CA ASP A 170 17.57 4.49 30.85
C ASP A 170 18.42 3.47 30.08
N GLN A 171 17.82 2.35 29.66
CA GLN A 171 18.51 1.29 28.91
C GLN A 171 19.02 1.70 27.52
N TYR A 172 18.57 2.84 26.98
CA TYR A 172 18.99 3.36 25.68
C TYR A 172 19.67 4.73 25.75
N GLU A 173 20.04 5.22 26.94
CA GLU A 173 20.63 6.54 27.14
C GLU A 173 21.90 6.79 26.29
N TYR A 174 22.71 5.75 26.10
CA TYR A 174 23.98 5.82 25.36
C TYR A 174 23.90 5.38 23.90
N ASP A 175 22.71 5.02 23.40
CA ASP A 175 22.56 4.62 22.01
C ASP A 175 22.78 5.83 21.08
N SER A 176 23.50 5.60 19.98
CA SER A 176 23.61 6.62 18.94
C SER A 176 22.25 6.92 18.31
N GLU A 177 22.10 8.08 17.69
CA GLU A 177 20.89 8.46 16.95
C GLU A 177 20.50 7.41 15.89
N GLU A 178 21.49 6.83 15.21
CA GLU A 178 21.31 5.75 14.25
C GLU A 178 20.87 4.45 14.92
N GLY A 179 21.42 4.12 16.08
CA GLY A 179 21.01 2.98 16.90
C GLY A 179 19.56 3.08 17.33
N LEU A 180 19.15 4.21 17.92
CA LEU A 180 17.77 4.49 18.31
C LEU A 180 16.81 4.39 17.11
N ARG A 181 17.18 4.99 15.98
CA ARG A 181 16.39 4.92 14.75
C ARG A 181 16.20 3.49 14.27
N ASN A 182 17.25 2.67 14.28
CA ASN A 182 17.18 1.28 13.86
C ASN A 182 16.30 0.44 14.80
N ARG A 183 16.39 0.65 16.12
CA ARG A 183 15.50 -0.01 17.09
C ARG A 183 14.04 0.40 16.90
N ALA A 184 13.78 1.69 16.81
CA ALA A 184 12.44 2.22 16.58
C ALA A 184 11.82 1.69 15.29
N ARG A 185 12.61 1.61 14.21
CA ARG A 185 12.22 1.00 12.94
C ARG A 185 11.86 -0.48 13.09
N ASN A 186 12.73 -1.27 13.73
CA ASN A 186 12.50 -2.70 13.91
C ASN A 186 11.26 -2.94 14.78
N LYS A 187 11.08 -2.15 15.84
CA LYS A 187 9.89 -2.16 16.70
C LYS A 187 8.62 -1.85 15.91
N LEU A 188 8.61 -0.77 15.11
CA LEU A 188 7.47 -0.42 14.26
C LEU A 188 7.08 -1.57 13.32
N ILE A 189 8.07 -2.17 12.64
CA ILE A 189 7.84 -3.27 11.70
C ILE A 189 7.28 -4.50 12.43
N ALA A 190 7.88 -4.88 13.56
CA ALA A 190 7.45 -6.01 14.36
C ALA A 190 6.01 -5.82 14.90
N ASP A 191 5.74 -4.68 15.52
CA ASP A 191 4.42 -4.36 16.10
C ASP A 191 3.34 -4.29 15.02
N THR A 192 3.68 -3.72 13.85
CA THR A 192 2.77 -3.67 12.69
C THR A 192 2.48 -5.06 12.14
N ASN A 193 3.51 -5.87 11.90
CA ASN A 193 3.34 -7.23 11.38
C ASN A 193 2.55 -8.11 12.36
N GLY A 194 2.84 -8.02 13.67
CA GLY A 194 2.10 -8.73 14.70
C GLY A 194 0.62 -8.36 14.72
N THR A 195 0.32 -7.06 14.68
CA THR A 195 -1.06 -6.55 14.66
C THR A 195 -1.82 -7.02 13.41
N VAL A 196 -1.21 -6.91 12.23
CA VAL A 196 -1.85 -7.33 10.97
C VAL A 196 -2.03 -8.85 10.94
N ALA A 197 -1.00 -9.63 11.25
CA ALA A 197 -1.07 -11.09 11.26
C ALA A 197 -2.13 -11.61 12.24
N HIS A 198 -2.20 -11.04 13.44
CA HIS A 198 -3.24 -11.38 14.42
C HIS A 198 -4.65 -11.09 13.87
N ASN A 199 -4.87 -9.91 13.29
CA ASN A 199 -6.18 -9.55 12.74
C ASN A 199 -6.59 -10.38 11.52
N LEU A 200 -5.65 -10.73 10.64
CA LEU A 200 -5.90 -11.63 9.51
C LEU A 200 -6.21 -13.06 9.98
N GLY A 201 -5.47 -13.56 10.96
CA GLY A 201 -5.68 -14.89 11.54
C GLY A 201 -7.06 -15.05 12.17
N ARG A 202 -7.57 -14.01 12.84
CA ARG A 202 -8.93 -14.01 13.44
C ARG A 202 -10.05 -14.22 12.44
N VAL A 203 -9.84 -13.88 11.17
CA VAL A 203 -10.82 -14.06 10.09
C VAL A 203 -10.46 -15.21 9.13
N GLY A 204 -9.43 -16.01 9.48
CA GLY A 204 -8.98 -17.15 8.68
C GLY A 204 -8.27 -16.77 7.38
N LEU A 205 -7.76 -15.54 7.26
CA LEU A 205 -6.91 -15.16 6.13
C LEU A 205 -5.45 -15.55 6.40
N SER A 206 -4.75 -15.98 5.36
CA SER A 206 -3.31 -16.21 5.42
C SER A 206 -2.58 -14.92 5.76
N SER A 207 -1.47 -15.03 6.50
CA SER A 207 -0.59 -13.89 6.73
C SER A 207 -0.13 -13.31 5.39
N GLN A 208 -0.10 -11.98 5.31
CA GLN A 208 0.41 -11.23 4.17
C GLN A 208 1.50 -10.28 4.65
N ARG A 209 2.48 -10.01 3.78
CA ARG A 209 3.52 -9.03 4.08
C ARG A 209 2.93 -7.62 4.19
N VAL A 210 3.38 -6.88 5.19
CA VAL A 210 3.13 -5.45 5.31
C VAL A 210 4.34 -4.67 4.82
N TYR A 211 4.12 -3.64 4.02
CA TYR A 211 5.17 -2.73 3.57
C TYR A 211 5.08 -1.42 4.35
N CYS A 212 6.06 -1.17 5.21
CA CYS A 212 6.17 0.10 5.92
C CYS A 212 6.88 1.12 5.02
N ILE A 213 6.20 2.23 4.69
CA ILE A 213 6.74 3.23 3.78
C ILE A 213 6.60 4.65 4.32
N ASP A 214 7.39 5.55 3.74
CA ASP A 214 7.24 6.99 3.83
C ASP A 214 7.11 7.62 2.44
N ARG A 215 6.18 8.56 2.30
CA ARG A 215 5.95 9.30 1.05
C ARG A 215 7.22 9.96 0.52
N ALA A 216 8.01 10.58 1.39
CA ALA A 216 9.20 11.34 0.96
C ALA A 216 10.31 10.41 0.46
N ILE A 217 10.44 9.23 1.05
CA ILE A 217 11.40 8.21 0.63
C ILE A 217 10.93 7.56 -0.66
N LEU A 218 9.63 7.23 -0.75
CA LEU A 218 9.04 6.67 -1.96
C LEU A 218 9.26 7.60 -3.17
N LEU A 219 8.99 8.90 -3.00
CA LEU A 219 9.26 9.89 -4.04
C LEU A 219 10.74 9.97 -4.44
N LYS A 220 11.68 9.77 -3.50
CA LYS A 220 13.12 9.70 -3.81
C LYS A 220 13.44 8.51 -4.71
N CYS A 221 12.85 7.33 -4.44
CA CYS A 221 13.02 6.14 -5.29
C CYS A 221 12.61 6.39 -6.75
N PHE A 222 11.61 7.24 -6.98
CA PHE A 222 11.12 7.56 -8.34
C PHE A 222 11.77 8.79 -8.97
N SER A 223 12.60 9.54 -8.25
CA SER A 223 13.33 10.71 -8.78
C SER A 223 14.78 10.40 -9.15
N GLY A 224 15.13 9.12 -9.34
CA GLY A 224 16.48 8.67 -9.69
C GLY A 224 17.50 8.78 -8.55
N LYS A 225 17.05 9.12 -7.34
CA LYS A 225 17.91 9.20 -6.14
C LYS A 225 17.95 7.84 -5.45
N ARG A 226 19.08 7.52 -4.81
CA ARG A 226 19.20 6.36 -3.91
C ARG A 226 18.99 6.81 -2.46
N PRO A 227 17.76 6.74 -1.92
CA PRO A 227 17.58 6.98 -0.49
C PRO A 227 18.33 5.91 0.30
N LYS A 228 19.24 6.33 1.18
CA LYS A 228 19.91 5.44 2.15
C LYS A 228 18.95 4.95 3.24
N ASP A 229 17.89 5.72 3.47
CA ASP A 229 16.96 5.54 4.59
C ASP A 229 15.72 4.70 4.24
N THR A 230 15.75 3.91 3.16
CA THR A 230 14.60 3.10 2.74
C THR A 230 14.11 2.18 3.85
N ILE A 231 12.79 2.10 4.02
CA ILE A 231 12.10 1.20 4.93
C ILE A 231 11.75 -0.08 4.17
N ASP A 232 10.60 -0.10 3.49
CA ASP A 232 10.20 -1.15 2.56
C ASP A 232 9.86 -0.60 1.16
N GLU A 233 10.16 0.68 0.85
CA GLU A 233 9.71 1.30 -0.41
C GLU A 233 10.19 0.55 -1.65
N VAL A 234 11.47 0.17 -1.69
CA VAL A 234 12.06 -0.58 -2.80
C VAL A 234 11.45 -1.97 -2.91
N LEU A 235 11.12 -2.60 -1.78
CA LEU A 235 10.52 -3.93 -1.75
C LEU A 235 9.07 -3.89 -2.22
N LEU A 236 8.30 -2.87 -1.82
CA LEU A 236 6.95 -2.62 -2.33
C LEU A 236 6.98 -2.46 -3.85
N ILE A 237 7.83 -1.56 -4.33
CA ILE A 237 8.11 -1.28 -5.74
C ILE A 237 8.35 -2.58 -6.53
N ASN A 238 9.33 -3.38 -6.11
CA ASN A 238 9.66 -4.63 -6.80
C ASN A 238 8.50 -5.63 -6.76
N SER A 239 7.84 -5.78 -5.61
CA SER A 239 6.71 -6.70 -5.46
C SER A 239 5.53 -6.35 -6.34
N MET A 240 5.32 -5.06 -6.63
CA MET A 240 4.25 -4.61 -7.52
C MET A 240 4.59 -4.89 -8.98
N TRP A 241 5.85 -4.93 -9.39
CA TRP A 241 6.22 -5.05 -10.80
C TRP A 241 6.71 -6.43 -11.22
N ASP A 242 7.10 -7.28 -10.27
CA ASP A 242 7.40 -8.67 -10.55
C ASP A 242 6.13 -9.38 -11.05
N LYS A 243 6.06 -9.58 -12.37
CA LYS A 243 5.18 -10.55 -12.98
C LYS A 243 5.79 -11.92 -12.64
N GLY A 244 5.04 -12.77 -11.96
CA GLY A 244 5.41 -14.19 -11.85
C GLY A 244 5.62 -14.75 -13.26
N GLY A 245 6.87 -15.08 -13.60
CA GLY A 245 7.26 -15.61 -14.91
C GLY A 245 8.36 -14.77 -15.58
N ALA A 246 9.53 -15.40 -15.71
CA ALA A 246 10.73 -14.85 -16.30
C ALA A 246 10.51 -14.31 -17.73
N SER A 247 10.72 -13.00 -17.93
CA SER A 247 11.25 -12.39 -19.16
C SER A 247 11.41 -10.86 -19.06
N ASP A 248 10.82 -10.19 -18.06
CA ASP A 248 10.86 -8.72 -17.93
C ASP A 248 11.81 -8.19 -16.83
N ALA A 249 12.66 -9.05 -16.25
CA ALA A 249 13.65 -8.64 -15.22
C ALA A 249 14.63 -7.56 -15.71
N ASN A 250 14.75 -7.35 -17.03
CA ASN A 250 15.60 -6.33 -17.65
C ASN A 250 14.92 -4.99 -17.97
N ARG A 251 13.61 -4.80 -17.74
CA ARG A 251 12.95 -3.49 -17.99
C ARG A 251 12.88 -2.59 -16.77
N TYR A 252 13.09 -3.13 -15.57
CA TYR A 252 13.31 -2.36 -14.34
C TYR A 252 14.79 -2.35 -13.91
N CYS A 253 15.70 -2.52 -14.87
CA CYS A 253 17.16 -2.31 -14.72
C CYS A 253 17.52 -0.82 -14.57
N PHE A 254 16.88 -0.11 -13.64
CA PHE A 254 17.46 1.10 -13.02
C PHE A 254 18.07 0.78 -11.64
N LEU A 255 18.16 -0.50 -11.28
CA LEU A 255 18.78 -1.00 -10.05
C LEU A 255 19.85 -2.07 -10.31
N GLN A 256 20.43 -2.12 -11.51
CA GLN A 256 21.69 -2.86 -11.69
C GLN A 256 22.83 -1.94 -11.28
N PHE A 257 23.24 -2.05 -10.02
CA PHE A 257 24.46 -1.42 -9.54
C PHE A 257 25.26 -2.48 -8.80
N ASP A 258 26.50 -2.64 -9.25
CA ASP A 258 27.48 -3.60 -8.76
C ASP A 258 27.45 -3.72 -7.24
N LEU A 259 27.22 -4.94 -6.77
CA LEU A 259 27.70 -5.35 -5.46
C LEU A 259 29.22 -5.21 -5.51
N PRO A 260 29.88 -4.43 -4.63
CA PRO A 260 31.32 -4.54 -4.50
C PRO A 260 31.62 -5.97 -4.05
N ASP A 261 32.58 -6.61 -4.74
CA ASP A 261 33.10 -7.95 -4.46
C ASP A 261 33.20 -8.22 -2.96
N LEU A 262 32.20 -8.90 -2.40
CA LEU A 262 32.38 -9.71 -1.21
C LEU A 262 32.97 -11.02 -1.71
N THR A 263 34.29 -11.02 -1.88
CA THR A 263 35.10 -12.23 -1.91
C THR A 263 34.86 -12.98 -0.60
N PHE A 264 33.91 -13.91 -0.62
CA PHE A 264 33.88 -15.00 0.33
C PHE A 264 35.08 -15.90 0.00
N GLU A 265 36.19 -15.69 0.71
CA GLU A 265 37.19 -16.74 0.90
C GLU A 265 36.47 -17.95 1.53
N ILE A 266 36.18 -18.94 0.69
CA ILE A 266 35.80 -20.28 1.15
C ILE A 266 37.08 -20.94 1.63
N CYS A 267 37.42 -20.74 2.91
CA CYS A 267 38.25 -21.69 3.64
C CYS A 267 37.40 -22.91 3.98
N SER A 268 37.75 -24.08 3.46
CA SER A 268 37.81 -25.39 4.16
C SER A 268 38.00 -26.56 3.18
N PRO A 269 38.55 -27.72 3.61
CA PRO A 269 39.18 -28.05 4.89
C PRO A 269 40.71 -28.12 4.83
#